data_AF-A0A1H8EA51-F1
#
_entry.id   AF-A0A1H8EA51-F1
#
_cell.length_a   1.000
_cell.length_b   1.000
_cell.length_c   1.000
_cell.angle_alpha   90.00
_cell.angle_beta   90.00
_cell.angle_gamma   90.00
#
_symmetry.space_group_name_H-M   'P 1'
#
loop_
_entity.id
_entity.type
_entity.pdbx_description
1 polymer ?
#
loop_
_entity_poly.entity_id
_entity_poly.type
_entity_poly.pdbx_seq_one_letter_code
_entity_poly.pdbx_strand_id
1 'polypeptide(L)'
;MEQESPDFDPNTPNVARLYDYYLGGKDHFPADRAAAEKILEVAPELRAAARANRAFLGRAVRFLAAQGITQFLDIGTGLPTQGNVHEVAGEVAPGSKVVYVDRDPVVLVHARALLTGRGDTAVIEGDLRRPEEILKNPDVLGLLDFSRPVGVLLVAILHFIEESDRPDEIIATLRAAMAPGSYLVLSHGTSDARPEAVDRGTEVYRRSTSPLALRGRDRIRELFEGFELVAPGLVWLPEWRPDQADTIDFIDRPESSLILCGVGRKN
;
A
#
# COMPACT_ATOMS: atom_id res chain seq x y z
N MET A 1 22.98 22.89 15.28
CA MET A 1 23.64 22.50 14.01
C MET A 1 22.59 21.71 13.26
N GLU A 2 21.84 22.38 12.40
CA GLU A 2 20.81 21.74 11.57
C GLU A 2 21.52 20.71 10.68
N GLN A 3 21.21 19.44 10.87
CA GLN A 3 21.60 18.41 9.91
C GLN A 3 20.71 18.64 8.68
N GLU A 4 21.27 19.30 7.66
CA GLU A 4 20.70 19.27 6.32
C GLU A 4 20.51 17.80 5.93
N SER A 5 19.25 17.40 5.77
CA SER A 5 18.87 16.04 5.37
C SER A 5 19.25 15.85 3.90
N PRO A 6 20.24 15.01 3.54
CA PRO A 6 20.89 15.10 2.23
C PRO A 6 20.06 14.66 1.00
N ASP A 7 18.84 14.13 1.17
CA ASP A 7 18.08 13.46 0.08
C ASP A 7 16.63 13.94 -0.12
N PHE A 8 16.25 15.07 0.49
CA PHE A 8 14.89 15.60 0.35
C PHE A 8 14.79 16.65 -0.76
N ASP A 9 14.12 16.32 -1.88
CA ASP A 9 13.77 17.29 -2.93
C ASP A 9 12.27 17.67 -2.89
N PRO A 10 11.92 18.90 -2.46
CA PRO A 10 10.55 19.37 -2.46
C PRO A 10 10.01 19.71 -3.86
N ASN A 11 10.88 19.79 -4.87
CA ASN A 11 10.51 20.23 -6.23
C ASN A 11 10.15 19.07 -7.17
N THR A 12 10.57 17.85 -6.84
CA THR A 12 10.13 16.64 -7.53
C THR A 12 8.88 16.09 -6.87
N PRO A 13 7.76 15.90 -7.60
CA PRO A 13 6.55 15.30 -7.06
C PRO A 13 6.82 13.89 -6.54
N ASN A 14 6.32 13.57 -5.34
CA ASN A 14 6.48 12.27 -4.73
C ASN A 14 5.15 11.53 -4.60
N VAL A 15 5.15 10.22 -4.88
CA VAL A 15 3.95 9.39 -4.89
C VAL A 15 3.21 9.32 -3.54
N ALA A 16 3.91 9.31 -2.41
CA ALA A 16 3.29 9.33 -1.09
C ALA A 16 2.63 10.69 -0.80
N ARG A 17 3.30 11.79 -1.18
CA ARG A 17 2.78 13.17 -1.05
C ARG A 17 1.60 13.46 -1.98
N LEU A 18 1.63 12.90 -3.20
CA LEU A 18 0.49 12.92 -4.12
C LEU A 18 -0.70 12.18 -3.53
N TYR A 19 -0.47 11.00 -2.93
CA TYR A 19 -1.52 10.21 -2.30
C TYR A 19 -2.13 10.94 -1.08
N ASP A 20 -1.31 11.57 -0.24
CA ASP A 20 -1.76 12.44 0.86
C ASP A 20 -2.66 13.58 0.34
N TYR A 21 -2.26 14.24 -0.76
CA TYR A 21 -3.07 15.27 -1.39
C TYR A 21 -4.44 14.76 -1.85
N TYR A 22 -4.52 13.56 -2.44
CA TYR A 22 -5.80 12.97 -2.86
C TYR A 22 -6.73 12.68 -1.68
N LEU A 23 -6.16 12.39 -0.52
CA LEU A 23 -6.89 12.19 0.74
C LEU A 23 -7.27 13.50 1.43
N GLY A 24 -6.84 14.65 0.91
CA GLY A 24 -7.06 15.96 1.53
C GLY A 24 -6.16 16.21 2.75
N GLY A 25 -5.03 15.50 2.82
CA GLY A 25 -3.97 15.77 3.78
C GLY A 25 -3.27 17.11 3.52
N LYS A 26 -2.19 17.35 4.25
CA LYS A 26 -1.45 18.63 4.22
C LYS A 26 0.06 18.44 4.04
N ASP A 27 0.53 17.20 4.04
CA ASP A 27 1.94 16.84 4.08
C ASP A 27 2.49 16.72 2.65
N HIS A 28 2.32 17.79 1.89
CA HIS A 28 2.68 17.88 0.48
C HIS A 28 3.17 19.28 0.11
N PHE A 29 4.07 19.37 -0.87
CA PHE A 29 4.70 20.62 -1.31
C PHE A 29 3.99 21.18 -2.56
N PRO A 30 4.31 22.42 -2.98
CA PRO A 30 3.69 23.02 -4.17
C PRO A 30 3.86 22.18 -5.45
N ALA A 31 4.99 21.49 -5.62
CA ALA A 31 5.24 20.61 -6.76
C ALA A 31 4.30 19.40 -6.78
N ASP A 32 4.08 18.77 -5.63
CA ASP A 32 3.13 17.66 -5.48
C ASP A 32 1.71 18.13 -5.81
N ARG A 33 1.28 19.27 -5.24
CA ARG A 33 -0.05 19.84 -5.51
C ARG A 33 -0.26 20.12 -7.00
N ALA A 34 0.73 20.74 -7.66
CA ALA A 34 0.63 21.07 -9.08
C ALA A 34 0.58 19.81 -9.95
N ALA A 35 1.30 18.74 -9.59
CA ALA A 35 1.24 17.47 -10.29
C ALA A 35 -0.10 16.75 -10.02
N ALA A 36 -0.57 16.74 -8.77
CA ALA A 36 -1.84 16.13 -8.39
C ALA A 36 -3.02 16.77 -9.11
N GLU A 37 -3.10 18.10 -9.18
CA GLU A 37 -4.19 18.79 -9.90
C GLU A 37 -4.21 18.44 -11.40
N LYS A 38 -3.03 18.34 -12.05
CA LYS A 38 -2.96 17.87 -13.44
C LYS A 38 -3.44 16.43 -13.62
N ILE A 39 -3.14 15.56 -12.65
CA ILE A 39 -3.62 14.18 -12.64
C ILE A 39 -5.15 14.16 -12.48
N LEU A 40 -5.68 15.01 -11.59
CA LEU A 40 -7.11 15.10 -11.31
C LEU A 40 -7.94 15.72 -12.45
N GLU A 41 -7.34 16.52 -13.33
CA GLU A 41 -7.98 16.92 -14.60
C GLU A 41 -8.26 15.72 -15.52
N VAL A 42 -7.45 14.67 -15.43
CA VAL A 42 -7.54 13.46 -16.26
C VAL A 42 -8.34 12.35 -15.57
N ALA A 43 -8.16 12.21 -14.25
CA ALA A 43 -8.82 11.20 -13.41
C ALA A 43 -9.38 11.83 -12.13
N PRO A 44 -10.51 12.58 -12.22
CA PRO A 44 -11.15 13.23 -11.07
C PRO A 44 -11.53 12.27 -9.94
N GLU A 45 -11.77 11.00 -10.27
CA GLU A 45 -12.18 9.95 -9.35
C GLU A 45 -11.08 9.56 -8.35
N LEU A 46 -9.82 9.93 -8.59
CA LEU A 46 -8.69 9.51 -7.76
C LEU A 46 -8.81 9.91 -6.28
N ARG A 47 -9.48 11.03 -5.97
CA ARG A 47 -9.78 11.38 -4.57
C ARG A 47 -10.68 10.34 -3.91
N ALA A 48 -11.73 9.91 -4.60
CA ALA A 48 -12.62 8.85 -4.12
C ALA A 48 -11.92 7.49 -4.12
N ALA A 49 -11.10 7.20 -5.14
CA ALA A 49 -10.32 5.96 -5.21
C ALA A 49 -9.32 5.83 -4.04
N ALA A 50 -8.62 6.91 -3.67
CA ALA A 50 -7.69 6.93 -2.54
C ALA A 50 -8.42 6.62 -1.23
N ARG A 51 -9.61 7.21 -1.00
CA ARG A 51 -10.44 6.88 0.17
C ARG A 51 -10.92 5.42 0.14
N ALA A 52 -11.40 4.94 -1.00
CA ALA A 52 -11.84 3.56 -1.16
C ALA A 52 -10.69 2.56 -0.92
N ASN A 53 -9.45 2.91 -1.30
CA ASN A 53 -8.27 2.09 -1.05
C ASN A 53 -7.90 2.06 0.43
N ARG A 54 -8.03 3.18 1.15
CA ARG A 54 -7.87 3.21 2.62
C ARG A 54 -8.96 2.40 3.32
N ALA A 55 -10.21 2.47 2.87
CA ALA A 55 -11.29 1.65 3.40
C ALA A 55 -11.01 0.15 3.17
N PHE A 56 -10.56 -0.24 1.97
CA PHE A 56 -10.13 -1.61 1.68
C PHE A 56 -9.01 -2.08 2.62
N LEU A 57 -7.96 -1.28 2.83
CA LEU A 57 -6.88 -1.60 3.77
C LEU A 57 -7.46 -1.92 5.16
N GLY A 58 -8.33 -1.06 5.67
CA GLY A 58 -8.98 -1.26 6.97
C GLY A 58 -9.77 -2.57 7.03
N ARG A 59 -10.58 -2.87 5.99
CA ARG A 59 -11.35 -4.12 5.90
C ARG A 59 -10.45 -5.35 5.84
N ALA A 60 -9.39 -5.31 5.03
CA ALA A 60 -8.45 -6.41 4.90
C ALA A 60 -7.71 -6.68 6.21
N VAL A 61 -7.25 -5.63 6.91
CA VAL A 61 -6.58 -5.74 8.21
C VAL A 61 -7.53 -6.30 9.28
N ARG A 62 -8.76 -5.79 9.38
CA ARG A 62 -9.77 -6.34 10.31
C ARG A 62 -10.08 -7.80 10.03
N PHE A 63 -10.20 -8.16 8.74
CA PHE A 63 -10.42 -9.54 8.34
C PHE A 63 -9.25 -10.44 8.77
N LEU A 64 -8.00 -10.06 8.45
CA LEU A 64 -6.79 -10.80 8.86
C LEU A 64 -6.69 -10.95 10.38
N ALA A 65 -6.93 -9.87 11.13
CA ALA A 65 -6.93 -9.90 12.59
C ALA A 65 -8.00 -10.85 13.15
N ALA A 66 -9.20 -10.86 12.57
CA ALA A 66 -10.25 -11.83 12.92
C ALA A 66 -9.91 -13.28 12.54
N GLN A 67 -8.97 -13.49 11.59
CA GLN A 67 -8.40 -14.82 11.29
C GLN A 67 -7.24 -15.20 12.23
N GLY A 68 -6.92 -14.38 13.23
CA GLY A 68 -5.87 -14.64 14.22
C GLY A 68 -4.49 -14.11 13.82
N ILE A 69 -4.38 -13.28 12.78
CA ILE A 69 -3.13 -12.60 12.44
C ILE A 69 -2.88 -11.44 13.42
N THR A 70 -1.73 -11.49 14.10
CA THR A 70 -1.32 -10.45 15.07
C THR A 70 0.03 -9.83 14.70
N GLN A 71 0.51 -10.05 13.48
CA GLN A 71 1.81 -9.60 12.98
C GLN A 71 1.63 -9.08 11.57
N PHE A 72 2.04 -7.84 11.31
CA PHE A 72 1.86 -7.18 10.02
C PHE A 72 3.17 -6.57 9.55
N LEU A 73 3.48 -6.77 8.27
CA LEU A 73 4.55 -6.11 7.54
C LEU A 73 3.92 -5.25 6.45
N ASP A 74 3.90 -3.93 6.65
CA ASP A 74 3.30 -2.95 5.76
C ASP A 74 4.38 -2.27 4.91
N ILE A 75 4.47 -2.61 3.62
CA ILE A 75 5.54 -2.13 2.73
C ILE A 75 4.98 -1.10 1.75
N GLY A 76 5.58 0.09 1.75
CA GLY A 76 5.04 1.28 1.11
C GLY A 76 3.95 1.91 1.97
N THR A 77 4.20 2.06 3.27
CA THR A 77 3.20 2.57 4.22
C THR A 77 2.64 3.95 3.86
N GLY A 78 3.42 4.76 3.13
CA GLY A 78 3.05 6.13 2.80
C GLY A 78 2.92 7.04 4.03
N LEU A 79 2.45 8.26 3.80
CA LEU A 79 2.26 9.22 4.89
C LEU A 79 1.18 8.73 5.86
N PRO A 80 1.37 8.89 7.18
CA PRO A 80 0.38 8.50 8.18
C PRO A 80 -0.97 9.21 7.98
N THR A 81 -2.07 8.46 8.11
CA THR A 81 -3.44 8.97 7.95
C THR A 81 -4.36 8.45 9.06
N GLN A 82 -5.68 8.65 8.99
CA GLN A 82 -6.60 7.99 9.92
C GLN A 82 -6.72 6.49 9.59
N GLY A 83 -6.84 5.66 10.63
CA GLY A 83 -7.01 4.21 10.48
C GLY A 83 -5.73 3.53 10.01
N ASN A 84 -4.62 3.77 10.71
CA ASN A 84 -3.36 3.08 10.45
C ASN A 84 -3.47 1.60 10.81
N VAL A 85 -2.66 0.76 10.17
CA VAL A 85 -2.71 -0.71 10.33
C VAL A 85 -2.69 -1.15 11.80
N HIS A 86 -1.83 -0.56 12.63
CA HIS A 86 -1.75 -0.92 14.06
C HIS A 86 -2.99 -0.53 14.86
N GLU A 87 -3.65 0.58 14.51
CA GLU A 87 -4.90 1.02 15.14
C GLU A 87 -6.02 0.03 14.81
N VAL A 88 -6.19 -0.24 13.52
CA VAL A 88 -7.22 -1.15 13.00
C VAL A 88 -7.01 -2.59 13.48
N ALA A 89 -5.77 -3.08 13.47
CA ALA A 89 -5.45 -4.41 13.99
C ALA A 89 -5.67 -4.48 15.51
N GLY A 90 -5.28 -3.44 16.25
CA GLY A 90 -5.41 -3.36 17.71
C GLY A 90 -6.86 -3.35 18.20
N GLU A 91 -7.80 -2.79 17.42
CA GLU A 91 -9.24 -2.83 17.71
C GLU A 91 -9.79 -4.26 17.76
N VAL A 92 -9.28 -5.15 16.90
CA VAL A 92 -9.75 -6.53 16.77
C VAL A 92 -8.89 -7.49 17.62
N ALA A 93 -7.58 -7.29 17.62
CA ALA A 93 -6.59 -8.13 18.28
C ALA A 93 -5.56 -7.25 19.02
N PRO A 94 -5.84 -6.89 20.29
CA PRO A 94 -4.92 -6.11 21.11
C PRO A 94 -3.53 -6.78 21.21
N GLY A 95 -2.47 -5.96 21.12
CA GLY A 95 -1.09 -6.44 21.08
C GLY A 95 -0.62 -6.92 19.70
N SER A 96 -1.38 -6.62 18.64
CA SER A 96 -0.93 -6.78 17.26
C SER A 96 0.32 -5.96 16.99
N LYS A 97 1.29 -6.57 16.33
CA LYS A 97 2.58 -5.96 16.00
C LYS A 97 2.63 -5.54 14.55
N VAL A 98 3.17 -4.35 14.27
CA VAL A 98 3.24 -3.83 12.90
C VAL A 98 4.62 -3.23 12.61
N VAL A 99 5.26 -3.70 11.55
CA VAL A 99 6.43 -3.04 10.99
C VAL A 99 6.03 -2.29 9.74
N TYR A 100 6.27 -0.98 9.74
CA TYR A 100 6.07 -0.10 8.61
C TYR A 100 7.38 0.08 7.86
N VAL A 101 7.33 -0.05 6.54
CA VAL A 101 8.47 0.09 5.65
C VAL A 101 8.15 1.14 4.60
N ASP A 102 9.02 2.13 4.45
CA ASP A 102 8.98 3.06 3.33
C ASP A 102 10.41 3.45 2.94
N ARG A 103 10.58 3.94 1.72
CA ARG A 103 11.87 4.49 1.26
C ARG A 103 11.90 6.01 1.29
N ASP A 104 10.75 6.67 1.45
CA ASP A 104 10.67 8.12 1.46
C ASP A 104 11.10 8.69 2.83
N PRO A 105 12.15 9.52 2.89
CA PRO A 105 12.60 10.13 4.14
C PRO A 105 11.51 10.94 4.86
N VAL A 106 10.61 11.61 4.14
CA VAL A 106 9.49 12.35 4.72
C VAL A 106 8.51 11.40 5.40
N VAL A 107 8.17 10.29 4.76
CA VAL A 107 7.33 9.25 5.37
C VAL A 107 7.95 8.75 6.65
N LEU A 108 9.25 8.43 6.63
CA LEU A 108 9.97 7.91 7.80
C LEU A 108 9.99 8.90 8.96
N VAL A 109 10.19 10.20 8.69
CA VAL A 109 10.16 11.25 9.71
C VAL A 109 8.77 11.34 10.36
N HIS A 110 7.71 11.41 9.55
CA HIS A 110 6.34 11.53 10.05
C HIS A 110 5.90 10.26 10.81
N ALA A 111 6.17 9.08 10.25
CA ALA A 111 5.82 7.81 10.86
C ALA A 111 6.55 7.59 12.19
N ARG A 112 7.86 7.90 12.27
CA ARG A 112 8.60 7.81 13.55
C ARG A 112 8.03 8.77 14.60
N ALA A 113 7.71 10.00 14.22
CA ALA A 113 7.12 10.96 15.15
C ALA A 113 5.78 10.47 15.75
N LEU A 114 4.94 9.79 14.96
CA LEU A 114 3.64 9.28 15.41
C LEU A 114 3.70 7.95 16.17
N LEU A 115 4.68 7.10 15.84
CA LEU A 115 4.75 5.72 16.34
C LEU A 115 5.77 5.51 17.47
N THR A 116 6.51 6.56 17.85
CA THR A 116 7.47 6.50 18.95
C THR A 116 6.80 6.06 20.25
N GLY A 117 7.38 5.05 20.91
CA GLY A 117 7.02 4.64 22.28
C GLY A 117 5.93 3.57 22.41
N ARG A 118 5.40 3.02 21.30
CA ARG A 118 4.30 2.04 21.36
C ARG A 118 4.75 0.58 21.56
N GLY A 119 6.01 0.24 21.28
CA GLY A 119 6.61 -1.08 21.53
C GLY A 119 6.06 -2.25 20.69
N ASP A 120 4.87 -2.09 20.12
CA ASP A 120 4.20 -2.97 19.17
C ASP A 120 4.37 -2.51 17.71
N THR A 121 4.97 -1.34 17.48
CA THR A 121 5.26 -0.83 16.14
C THR A 121 6.74 -0.51 15.92
N ALA A 122 7.23 -0.75 14.70
CA ALA A 122 8.53 -0.26 14.24
C ALA A 122 8.41 0.40 12.85
N VAL A 123 9.33 1.32 12.53
CA VAL A 123 9.40 2.02 11.24
C VAL A 123 10.82 1.90 10.70
N ILE A 124 10.97 1.23 9.56
CA ILE A 124 12.26 1.03 8.91
C ILE A 124 12.30 1.68 7.52
N GLU A 125 13.49 2.11 7.14
CA GLU A 125 13.76 2.45 5.75
C GLU A 125 13.96 1.16 4.96
N GLY A 126 13.27 1.02 3.82
CA GLY A 126 13.40 -0.16 2.98
C GLY A 126 12.80 0.03 1.58
N ASP A 127 13.42 -0.60 0.59
CA ASP A 127 12.97 -0.59 -0.80
C ASP A 127 12.35 -1.96 -1.14
N LEU A 128 11.11 -1.96 -1.61
CA LEU A 128 10.39 -3.19 -2.01
C LEU A 128 11.13 -3.98 -3.11
N ARG A 129 11.99 -3.33 -3.90
CA ARG A 129 12.86 -4.00 -4.89
C ARG A 129 13.97 -4.84 -4.26
N ARG A 130 14.21 -4.69 -2.95
CA ARG A 130 15.23 -5.42 -2.18
C ARG A 130 14.56 -6.11 -0.97
N PRO A 131 13.60 -7.02 -1.20
CA PRO A 131 12.79 -7.61 -0.12
C PRO A 131 13.62 -8.40 0.89
N GLU A 132 14.75 -8.99 0.49
CA GLU A 132 15.66 -9.68 1.41
C GLU A 132 16.29 -8.75 2.45
N GLU A 133 16.54 -7.48 2.11
CA GLU A 133 17.07 -6.48 3.05
C GLU A 133 16.01 -6.12 4.09
N ILE A 134 14.76 -5.95 3.66
CA ILE A 134 13.61 -5.71 4.55
C ILE A 134 13.47 -6.89 5.52
N LEU A 135 13.42 -8.12 5.00
CA LEU A 135 13.20 -9.33 5.80
C LEU A 135 14.35 -9.62 6.79
N LYS A 136 15.57 -9.19 6.48
CA LYS A 136 16.76 -9.37 7.35
C LYS A 136 17.00 -8.18 8.27
N ASN A 137 16.19 -7.12 8.19
CA ASN A 137 16.36 -5.94 9.02
C ASN A 137 16.21 -6.32 10.51
N PRO A 138 17.14 -5.91 11.39
CA PRO A 138 17.08 -6.23 12.81
C PRO A 138 15.80 -5.78 13.52
N ASP A 139 15.22 -4.64 13.16
CA ASP A 139 13.98 -4.15 13.76
C ASP A 139 12.77 -4.97 13.29
N VAL A 140 12.80 -5.43 12.03
CA VAL A 140 11.80 -6.38 11.50
C VAL A 140 11.85 -7.70 12.26
N LEU A 141 13.04 -8.29 12.39
CA LEU A 141 13.24 -9.58 13.07
C LEU A 141 13.08 -9.49 14.59
N GLY A 142 13.33 -8.32 15.17
CA GLY A 142 13.13 -8.06 16.60
C GLY A 142 11.66 -7.96 16.98
N LEU A 143 10.80 -7.55 16.04
CA LEU A 143 9.37 -7.37 16.28
C LEU A 143 8.53 -8.55 15.76
N LEU A 144 8.79 -9.03 14.55
CA LEU A 144 8.02 -10.05 13.85
C LEU A 144 8.70 -11.42 13.88
N ASP A 145 7.91 -12.45 14.19
CA ASP A 145 8.30 -13.87 14.12
C ASP A 145 7.70 -14.52 12.87
N PHE A 146 8.52 -14.71 11.85
CA PHE A 146 8.15 -15.32 10.56
C PHE A 146 7.93 -16.84 10.63
N SER A 147 8.22 -17.50 11.77
CA SER A 147 7.80 -18.89 11.99
C SER A 147 6.29 -19.00 12.27
N ARG A 148 5.64 -17.86 12.55
CA ARG A 148 4.20 -17.74 12.77
C ARG A 148 3.54 -16.97 11.62
N PRO A 149 2.21 -17.13 11.42
CA PRO A 149 1.48 -16.39 10.41
C PRO A 149 1.67 -14.86 10.50
N VAL A 150 1.85 -14.22 9.34
CA VAL A 150 2.03 -12.78 9.17
C VAL A 150 1.12 -12.25 8.05
N GLY A 151 0.63 -11.03 8.19
CA GLY A 151 -0.01 -10.26 7.12
C GLY A 151 1.01 -9.37 6.41
N VAL A 152 1.34 -9.67 5.16
CA VAL A 152 2.16 -8.79 4.32
C VAL A 152 1.24 -7.91 3.48
N LEU A 153 1.40 -6.59 3.59
CA LEU A 153 0.54 -5.61 2.94
C LEU A 153 1.34 -4.88 1.85
N LEU A 154 0.89 -5.02 0.60
CA LEU A 154 1.40 -4.34 -0.59
C LEU A 154 0.28 -3.49 -1.19
N VAL A 155 -0.23 -2.54 -0.40
CA VAL A 155 -1.39 -1.72 -0.74
C VAL A 155 -0.94 -0.44 -1.42
N ALA A 156 -1.36 -0.24 -2.66
CA ALA A 156 -1.01 0.90 -3.51
C ALA A 156 0.51 1.17 -3.70
N ILE A 157 1.31 0.09 -3.77
CA ILE A 157 2.76 0.19 -3.97
C ILE A 157 3.27 -0.54 -5.22
N LEU A 158 2.71 -1.71 -5.56
CA LEU A 158 3.25 -2.56 -6.63
C LEU A 158 3.07 -1.97 -8.04
N HIS A 159 2.20 -0.99 -8.22
CA HIS A 159 2.08 -0.24 -9.47
C HIS A 159 3.20 0.79 -9.68
N PHE A 160 4.17 0.86 -8.76
CA PHE A 160 5.43 1.60 -8.93
C PHE A 160 6.64 0.69 -9.16
N ILE A 161 6.42 -0.62 -9.30
CA ILE A 161 7.45 -1.62 -9.58
C ILE A 161 7.32 -2.02 -11.05
N GLU A 162 8.37 -1.77 -11.84
CA GLU A 162 8.36 -2.10 -13.27
C GLU A 162 8.62 -3.60 -13.50
N GLU A 163 8.30 -4.13 -14.68
CA GLU A 163 8.58 -5.56 -14.97
C GLU A 163 10.09 -5.86 -14.93
N SER A 164 10.96 -4.88 -15.23
CA SER A 164 12.42 -5.00 -15.08
C SER A 164 12.87 -5.21 -13.64
N ASP A 165 12.07 -4.78 -12.66
CA ASP A 165 12.31 -5.02 -11.24
C ASP A 165 11.81 -6.41 -10.79
N ARG A 166 11.20 -7.19 -11.70
CA ARG A 166 10.79 -8.59 -11.50
C ARG A 166 9.82 -8.74 -10.33
N PRO A 167 8.59 -8.18 -10.43
CA PRO A 167 7.61 -8.18 -9.34
C PRO A 167 7.23 -9.59 -8.85
N ASP A 168 7.25 -10.60 -9.72
CA ASP A 168 7.00 -11.99 -9.31
C ASP A 168 8.07 -12.52 -8.36
N GLU A 169 9.35 -12.17 -8.61
CA GLU A 169 10.46 -12.57 -7.73
C GLU A 169 10.35 -11.88 -6.38
N ILE A 170 9.98 -10.59 -6.36
CA ILE A 170 9.76 -9.84 -5.11
C ILE A 170 8.70 -10.52 -4.25
N ILE A 171 7.54 -10.84 -4.84
CA ILE A 171 6.45 -11.51 -4.13
C ILE A 171 6.86 -12.93 -3.74
N ALA A 172 7.61 -13.64 -4.59
CA ALA A 172 8.10 -14.98 -4.27
C ALA A 172 9.06 -14.96 -3.07
N THR A 173 9.96 -13.98 -2.96
CA THR A 173 10.85 -13.80 -1.79
C THR A 173 10.03 -13.54 -0.53
N LEU A 174 9.08 -12.60 -0.58
CA LEU A 174 8.21 -12.31 0.57
C LEU A 174 7.41 -13.57 0.98
N ARG A 175 6.79 -14.24 0.00
CA ARG A 175 6.05 -15.49 0.20
C ARG A 175 6.92 -16.57 0.82
N ALA A 176 8.18 -16.72 0.41
CA ALA A 176 9.08 -17.74 0.93
C ALA A 176 9.36 -17.55 2.44
N ALA A 177 9.43 -16.30 2.92
CA ALA A 177 9.64 -16.00 4.33
C ALA A 177 8.40 -16.20 5.21
N MET A 178 7.20 -16.12 4.64
CA MET A 178 5.93 -16.23 5.38
C MET A 178 5.65 -17.66 5.86
N ALA A 179 5.15 -17.87 7.09
CA ALA A 179 4.66 -19.19 7.51
C ALA A 179 3.35 -19.60 6.79
N PRO A 180 3.03 -20.90 6.67
CA PRO A 180 1.67 -21.35 6.35
C PRO A 180 0.61 -20.66 7.21
N GLY A 181 -0.53 -20.29 6.61
CA GLY A 181 -1.59 -19.51 7.24
C GLY A 181 -1.38 -17.98 7.20
N SER A 182 -0.26 -17.50 6.67
CA SER A 182 -0.02 -16.07 6.41
C SER A 182 -0.88 -15.52 5.28
N TYR A 183 -0.94 -14.20 5.14
CA TYR A 183 -1.74 -13.53 4.11
C TYR A 183 -0.96 -12.47 3.36
N LEU A 184 -1.19 -12.37 2.06
CA LEU A 184 -0.81 -11.25 1.21
C LEU A 184 -2.05 -10.38 0.95
N VAL A 185 -1.97 -9.10 1.24
CA VAL A 185 -2.98 -8.10 0.86
C VAL A 185 -2.37 -7.20 -0.22
N LEU A 186 -3.07 -7.02 -1.33
CA LEU A 186 -2.56 -6.25 -2.46
C LEU A 186 -3.67 -5.37 -3.04
N SER A 187 -3.32 -4.13 -3.37
CA SER A 187 -4.10 -3.28 -4.26
C SER A 187 -3.22 -2.67 -5.35
N HIS A 188 -3.74 -2.60 -6.58
CA HIS A 188 -2.97 -2.25 -7.76
C HIS A 188 -3.81 -1.43 -8.74
N GLY A 189 -3.27 -0.30 -9.20
CA GLY A 189 -3.89 0.52 -10.24
C GLY A 189 -3.84 -0.21 -11.58
N THR A 190 -4.97 -0.32 -12.25
CA THR A 190 -5.09 -1.18 -13.44
C THR A 190 -5.31 -0.39 -14.72
N SER A 191 -4.80 -0.93 -15.84
CA SER A 191 -5.09 -0.42 -17.18
C SER A 191 -6.54 -0.70 -17.63
N ASP A 192 -7.25 -1.62 -16.96
CA ASP A 192 -8.57 -2.09 -17.40
C ASP A 192 -9.68 -1.06 -17.17
N ALA A 193 -9.50 -0.13 -16.22
CA ALA A 193 -10.55 0.80 -15.81
C ALA A 193 -10.78 1.96 -16.79
N ARG A 194 -9.70 2.49 -17.39
CA ARG A 194 -9.77 3.55 -18.41
C ARG A 194 -8.63 3.48 -19.41
N PRO A 195 -8.68 2.57 -20.40
CA PRO A 195 -7.62 2.45 -21.41
C PRO A 195 -7.25 3.78 -22.08
N GLU A 196 -8.23 4.65 -22.36
CA GLU A 196 -8.02 5.95 -23.01
C GLU A 196 -7.43 7.05 -22.10
N ALA A 197 -7.47 6.87 -20.78
CA ALA A 197 -6.92 7.83 -19.81
C ALA A 197 -5.56 7.40 -19.23
N VAL A 198 -5.20 6.12 -19.39
CA VAL A 198 -3.92 5.56 -18.93
C VAL A 198 -2.74 6.38 -19.42
N ASP A 199 -2.68 6.72 -20.71
CA ASP A 199 -1.52 7.39 -21.30
C ASP A 199 -1.27 8.79 -20.73
N ARG A 200 -2.35 9.57 -20.52
CA ARG A 200 -2.26 10.94 -19.99
C ARG A 200 -1.95 10.98 -18.49
N GLY A 201 -2.56 10.09 -17.71
CA GLY A 201 -2.26 9.98 -16.27
C GLY A 201 -0.84 9.48 -16.01
N THR A 202 -0.39 8.48 -16.77
CA THR A 202 0.95 7.88 -16.63
C THR A 202 2.06 8.89 -16.97
N GLU A 203 1.86 9.78 -17.93
CA GLU A 203 2.84 10.81 -18.29
C GLU A 203 3.18 11.76 -17.12
N VAL A 204 2.20 12.11 -16.27
CA VAL A 204 2.50 12.95 -15.09
C VAL A 204 3.31 12.16 -14.06
N TYR A 205 2.98 10.88 -13.84
CA TYR A 205 3.73 10.02 -12.93
C TYR A 205 5.16 9.71 -13.40
N ARG A 206 5.43 9.70 -14.72
CA ARG A 206 6.81 9.57 -15.26
C ARG A 206 7.75 10.68 -14.77
N ARG A 207 7.21 11.82 -14.37
CA ARG A 207 7.97 12.97 -13.85
C ARG A 207 7.99 13.03 -12.32
N SER A 208 7.42 12.04 -11.65
CA SER A 208 7.43 11.90 -10.20
C SER A 208 8.57 10.98 -9.74
N THR A 209 8.73 10.80 -8.43
CA THR A 209 9.74 9.90 -7.86
C THR A 209 9.57 8.43 -8.26
N SER A 210 8.39 8.02 -8.76
CA SER A 210 8.17 6.65 -9.24
C SER A 210 7.16 6.63 -10.41
N PRO A 211 7.55 6.11 -11.60
CA PRO A 211 6.62 5.95 -12.72
C PRO A 211 5.57 4.86 -12.42
N LEU A 212 4.40 4.96 -13.09
CA LEU A 212 3.37 3.92 -12.99
C LEU A 212 3.63 2.78 -13.97
N ALA A 213 3.60 1.56 -13.45
CA ALA A 213 3.53 0.31 -14.18
C ALA A 213 2.14 -0.31 -13.98
N LEU A 214 1.15 0.20 -14.73
CA LEU A 214 -0.22 -0.32 -14.69
C LEU A 214 -0.30 -1.69 -15.36
N ARG A 215 -1.14 -2.56 -14.80
CA ARG A 215 -1.30 -3.95 -15.24
C ARG A 215 -2.77 -4.26 -15.48
N GLY A 216 -3.06 -5.16 -16.41
CA GLY A 216 -4.40 -5.71 -16.56
C GLY A 216 -4.74 -6.69 -15.43
N ARG A 217 -6.04 -7.00 -15.27
CA ARG A 217 -6.55 -7.91 -14.22
C ARG A 217 -5.84 -9.26 -14.19
N ASP A 218 -5.60 -9.87 -15.35
CA ASP A 218 -4.99 -11.20 -15.42
C ASP A 218 -3.55 -11.17 -14.91
N ARG A 219 -2.77 -10.16 -15.31
CA ARG A 219 -1.40 -9.98 -14.81
C ARG A 219 -1.36 -9.67 -13.31
N ILE A 220 -2.33 -8.90 -12.80
CA ILE A 220 -2.44 -8.65 -11.34
C ILE A 220 -2.82 -9.94 -10.60
N ARG A 221 -3.65 -10.79 -11.20
CA ARG A 221 -4.02 -12.09 -10.62
C ARG A 221 -2.81 -13.02 -10.52
N GLU A 222 -1.94 -13.04 -11.52
CA GLU A 222 -0.69 -13.82 -11.51
C GLU A 222 0.24 -13.41 -10.36
N LEU A 223 0.21 -12.15 -9.90
CA LEU A 223 1.00 -11.72 -8.73
C LEU A 223 0.58 -12.44 -7.43
N PHE A 224 -0.59 -13.10 -7.40
CA PHE A 224 -1.02 -13.96 -6.30
C PHE A 224 -0.59 -15.44 -6.47
N GLU A 225 0.25 -15.78 -7.45
CA GLU A 225 0.81 -17.12 -7.63
C GLU A 225 1.29 -17.69 -6.27
N GLY A 226 0.93 -18.94 -5.96
CA GLY A 226 1.28 -19.57 -4.68
C GLY A 226 0.45 -19.11 -3.47
N PHE A 227 -0.58 -18.28 -3.67
CA PHE A 227 -1.60 -17.96 -2.67
C PHE A 227 -2.99 -18.41 -3.11
N GLU A 228 -3.82 -18.80 -2.15
CA GLU A 228 -5.25 -19.04 -2.37
C GLU A 228 -6.03 -17.74 -2.18
N LEU A 229 -6.65 -17.24 -3.25
CA LEU A 229 -7.44 -16.01 -3.19
C LEU A 229 -8.68 -16.18 -2.31
N VAL A 230 -8.76 -15.35 -1.27
CA VAL A 230 -9.91 -15.27 -0.37
C VAL A 230 -11.10 -14.64 -1.11
N ALA A 231 -12.27 -15.25 -1.01
CA ALA A 231 -13.50 -14.72 -1.61
C ALA A 231 -13.75 -13.25 -1.19
N PRO A 232 -14.09 -12.35 -2.14
CA PRO A 232 -14.54 -12.63 -3.52
C PRO A 232 -13.42 -12.77 -4.57
N GLY A 233 -12.15 -12.84 -4.16
CA GLY A 233 -10.99 -12.91 -5.04
C GLY A 233 -10.45 -11.53 -5.43
N LEU A 234 -9.97 -11.40 -6.66
CA LEU A 234 -9.49 -10.14 -7.23
C LEU A 234 -10.66 -9.35 -7.81
N VAL A 235 -11.03 -8.25 -7.15
CA VAL A 235 -12.21 -7.42 -7.44
C VAL A 235 -11.87 -5.93 -7.34
N TRP A 236 -12.81 -5.04 -7.69
CA TRP A 236 -12.62 -3.61 -7.49
C TRP A 236 -12.68 -3.25 -5.99
N LEU A 237 -12.05 -2.14 -5.61
CA LEU A 237 -11.99 -1.68 -4.20
C LEU A 237 -13.31 -1.74 -3.41
N PRO A 238 -14.46 -1.22 -3.92
CA PRO A 238 -15.70 -1.23 -3.16
C PRO A 238 -16.36 -2.62 -3.07
N GLU A 239 -15.94 -3.59 -3.88
CA GLU A 239 -16.55 -4.93 -3.93
C GLU A 239 -15.92 -5.90 -2.92
N TRP A 240 -14.70 -5.61 -2.44
CA TRP A 240 -14.03 -6.50 -1.50
C TRP A 240 -14.64 -6.35 -0.10
N ARG A 241 -15.60 -7.24 0.20
CA ARG A 241 -16.27 -7.38 1.51
C ARG A 241 -16.72 -6.03 2.11
N PRO A 242 -17.55 -5.23 1.40
CA PRO A 242 -17.91 -3.89 1.85
C PRO A 242 -18.63 -3.88 3.20
N ASP A 243 -18.34 -2.86 4.01
CA ASP A 243 -19.14 -2.52 5.19
C ASP A 243 -20.21 -1.48 4.81
N GLN A 244 -21.32 -1.40 5.55
CA GLN A 244 -22.43 -0.48 5.23
C GLN A 244 -21.99 0.99 5.14
N ALA A 245 -21.01 1.42 5.94
CA ALA A 245 -20.49 2.79 5.92
C ALA A 245 -19.70 3.14 4.65
N ASP A 246 -19.19 2.14 3.91
CA ASP A 246 -18.33 2.32 2.74
C ASP A 246 -19.12 2.45 1.43
N THR A 247 -20.43 2.22 1.47
CA THR A 247 -21.31 2.13 0.31
C THR A 247 -21.68 3.50 -0.27
N ILE A 248 -20.77 4.46 -0.34
CA ILE A 248 -21.09 5.82 -0.83
C ILE A 248 -20.41 6.08 -2.17
N ASP A 249 -19.12 5.73 -2.29
CA ASP A 249 -18.35 5.96 -3.49
C ASP A 249 -18.34 4.68 -4.37
N PHE A 250 -18.66 4.83 -5.67
CA PHE A 250 -18.56 3.79 -6.72
C PHE A 250 -19.54 2.60 -6.68
N ILE A 251 -20.65 2.65 -5.95
CA ILE A 251 -21.64 1.53 -5.92
C ILE A 251 -22.05 1.09 -7.34
N ASP A 252 -22.47 2.05 -8.17
CA ASP A 252 -23.06 1.72 -9.49
C ASP A 252 -22.00 1.39 -10.55
N ARG A 253 -20.74 1.77 -10.32
CA ARG A 253 -19.60 1.58 -11.24
C ARG A 253 -18.31 1.33 -10.47
N PRO A 254 -18.13 0.14 -9.88
CA PRO A 254 -16.95 -0.20 -9.10
C PRO A 254 -15.62 0.00 -9.84
N GLU A 255 -15.60 -0.19 -11.16
CA GLU A 255 -14.45 0.04 -12.05
C GLU A 255 -13.99 1.50 -12.07
N SER A 256 -14.86 2.45 -11.72
CA SER A 256 -14.48 3.87 -11.58
C SER A 256 -13.53 4.11 -10.41
N SER A 257 -13.31 3.13 -9.53
CA SER A 257 -12.27 3.17 -8.49
C SER A 257 -10.84 3.01 -9.03
N LEU A 258 -10.67 2.62 -10.31
CA LEU A 258 -9.37 2.49 -11.01
C LEU A 258 -8.38 1.45 -10.44
N ILE A 259 -8.73 0.79 -9.33
CA ILE A 259 -7.83 -0.06 -8.55
C ILE A 259 -8.50 -1.41 -8.30
N LEU A 260 -7.77 -2.49 -8.61
CA LEU A 260 -8.14 -3.84 -8.21
C LEU A 260 -7.48 -4.19 -6.88
N CYS A 261 -8.14 -5.02 -6.10
CA CYS A 261 -7.66 -5.45 -4.79
C CYS A 261 -8.00 -6.92 -4.51
N GLY A 262 -7.19 -7.54 -3.67
CA GLY A 262 -7.38 -8.92 -3.27
C GLY A 262 -6.59 -9.29 -2.03
N VAL A 263 -6.98 -10.41 -1.44
CA VAL A 263 -6.30 -11.02 -0.29
C VAL A 263 -6.04 -12.48 -0.63
N GLY A 264 -4.78 -12.90 -0.53
CA GLY A 264 -4.34 -14.27 -0.77
C GLY A 264 -3.85 -14.92 0.51
N ARG A 265 -4.28 -16.14 0.81
CA ARG A 265 -3.80 -16.94 1.94
C ARG A 265 -2.68 -17.85 1.47
N LYS A 266 -1.57 -17.89 2.21
CA LYS A 266 -0.52 -18.89 2.01
C LYS A 266 -0.94 -20.17 2.75
N ASN A 267 -0.97 -21.30 2.05
CA ASN A 267 -1.24 -22.61 2.63
C ASN A 267 0.02 -23.30 3.16
#